data_AF-A0A3B8SJX7-F1
#
_entry.id   AF-A0A3B8SJX7-F1
#
_cell.length_a   1.000
_cell.length_b   1.000
_cell.length_c   1.000
_cell.angle_alpha   90.00
_cell.angle_beta   90.00
_cell.angle_gamma   90.00
#
_symmetry.space_group_name_H-M   'P 1'
#
loop_
_entity.id
_entity.type
_entity.pdbx_description
1 polymer ?
#
loop_
_entity_poly.entity_id
_entity_poly.type
_entity_poly.pdbx_seq_one_letter_code
_entity_poly.pdbx_strand_id
1 'polypeptide(L)'
;DTPTDPDTPTDPDTPTESLKLEIEYSTTKSTNQDVVVTIKSNLKLKELNGWNLSEDKLKLSKVFSNNYNGNVKVTSENGLEKELVIWIANIDKEAPQLEVEYSTKEETTGTVIVKIKSNEIIEEIEGWTLSSDRLTAQKIYNKNQEEIITVKDLAGNETKIQIKVENIVENKQESENKKEDEKETVGVTEGKKEEAATSTVSPAKSLPYAGLKISLFMIAIVIIASVIFYKKWKMYNKY
;
A
#
# COMPACT_ATOMS: atom_id res chain seq x y z
N ASP A 1 -47.58 27.49 -75.96
CA ASP A 1 -47.24 27.54 -74.54
C ASP A 1 -46.92 26.14 -74.03
N THR A 2 -45.65 25.95 -73.70
CA THR A 2 -45.04 24.70 -73.25
C THR A 2 -45.47 24.39 -71.81
N PRO A 3 -45.83 23.15 -71.47
CA PRO A 3 -46.15 22.80 -70.09
C PRO A 3 -44.86 22.80 -69.26
N THR A 4 -44.84 23.58 -68.20
CA THR A 4 -43.83 23.49 -67.14
C THR A 4 -44.06 22.20 -66.35
N ASP A 5 -43.09 21.30 -66.42
CA ASP A 5 -42.94 20.12 -65.58
C ASP A 5 -42.61 20.55 -64.13
N PRO A 6 -43.44 20.23 -63.12
CA PRO A 6 -43.16 20.53 -61.74
C PRO A 6 -42.76 19.26 -60.97
N ASP A 7 -41.80 18.47 -61.46
CA ASP A 7 -41.17 17.43 -60.63
C ASP A 7 -39.64 17.48 -60.76
N THR A 8 -39.03 18.43 -60.04
CA THR A 8 -37.64 18.27 -59.63
C THR A 8 -37.66 17.47 -58.32
N PRO A 9 -37.19 16.22 -58.28
CA PRO A 9 -37.13 15.46 -57.05
C PRO A 9 -36.17 16.17 -56.09
N THR A 10 -36.70 16.60 -54.94
CA THR A 10 -35.92 17.07 -53.80
C THR A 10 -34.95 15.96 -53.39
N ASP A 11 -33.66 16.27 -53.45
CA ASP A 11 -32.55 15.38 -53.09
C ASP A 11 -32.82 14.67 -51.75
N PRO A 12 -32.74 13.33 -51.67
CA PRO A 12 -32.91 12.61 -50.42
C PRO A 12 -31.88 13.07 -49.39
N ASP A 13 -32.41 13.54 -48.26
CA ASP A 13 -31.72 13.96 -47.02
C ASP A 13 -30.42 13.17 -46.79
N THR A 14 -29.30 13.71 -47.30
CA THR A 14 -28.00 13.05 -47.18
C THR A 14 -27.60 13.12 -45.70
N PRO A 15 -27.31 11.99 -45.02
CA PRO A 15 -26.94 12.04 -43.61
C PRO A 15 -25.73 12.94 -43.40
N THR A 16 -25.89 14.04 -42.66
CA THR A 16 -24.78 14.90 -42.27
C THR A 16 -23.78 14.09 -41.44
N GLU A 17 -22.64 13.79 -42.03
CA GLU A 17 -21.56 13.06 -41.37
C GLU A 17 -21.05 13.88 -40.17
N SER A 18 -20.95 13.25 -38.99
CA SER A 18 -20.49 13.90 -37.76
C SER A 18 -19.20 13.28 -37.25
N LEU A 19 -18.34 14.12 -36.66
CA LEU A 19 -17.08 13.69 -36.05
C LEU A 19 -17.34 13.05 -34.67
N LYS A 20 -17.11 11.75 -34.58
CA LYS A 20 -17.15 10.94 -33.36
C LYS A 20 -15.71 10.63 -32.96
N LEU A 21 -15.43 10.79 -31.67
CA LEU A 21 -14.13 10.55 -31.08
C LEU A 21 -14.30 9.68 -29.83
N GLU A 22 -13.38 8.74 -29.66
CA GLU A 22 -13.25 7.89 -28.47
C GLU A 22 -11.83 8.05 -27.92
N ILE A 23 -11.71 8.16 -26.60
CA ILE A 23 -10.44 8.32 -25.91
C ILE A 23 -10.11 7.06 -25.11
N GLU A 24 -8.88 6.59 -25.26
CA GLU A 24 -8.33 5.46 -24.54
C GLU A 24 -7.03 5.85 -23.85
N TYR A 25 -6.81 5.29 -22.67
CA TYR A 25 -5.59 5.43 -21.90
C TYR A 25 -4.93 4.06 -21.78
N SER A 26 -3.60 3.99 -21.89
CA SER A 26 -2.87 2.72 -21.69
C SER A 26 -3.10 2.11 -20.30
N THR A 27 -3.33 2.95 -19.29
CA THR A 27 -3.75 2.56 -17.94
C THR A 27 -4.48 3.70 -17.26
N THR A 28 -5.46 3.37 -16.42
CA THR A 28 -6.12 4.30 -15.48
C THR A 28 -5.75 4.03 -14.02
N LYS A 29 -4.98 2.96 -13.76
CA LYS A 29 -4.43 2.65 -12.43
C LYS A 29 -3.18 3.50 -12.16
N SER A 30 -2.86 3.72 -10.88
CA SER A 30 -1.59 4.35 -10.50
C SER A 30 -0.41 3.65 -11.17
N THR A 31 0.55 4.42 -11.66
CA THR A 31 1.66 3.89 -12.44
C THR A 31 2.89 4.78 -12.35
N ASN A 32 4.05 4.16 -12.26
CA ASN A 32 5.34 4.82 -12.47
C ASN A 32 5.83 4.78 -13.92
N GLN A 33 5.01 4.25 -14.83
CA GLN A 33 5.26 4.28 -16.27
C GLN A 33 4.59 5.49 -16.92
N ASP A 34 4.92 5.74 -18.17
CA ASP A 34 4.26 6.79 -18.95
C ASP A 34 2.85 6.33 -19.37
N VAL A 35 1.93 7.28 -19.50
CA VAL A 35 0.57 7.01 -19.99
C VAL A 35 0.49 7.40 -21.45
N VAL A 36 0.02 6.47 -22.28
CA VAL A 36 -0.28 6.73 -23.69
C VAL A 36 -1.76 7.03 -23.81
N VAL A 37 -2.08 8.20 -24.36
CA VAL A 37 -3.44 8.56 -24.74
C VAL A 37 -3.63 8.29 -26.22
N THR A 38 -4.69 7.58 -26.57
CA THR A 38 -5.10 7.34 -27.95
C THR A 38 -6.49 7.92 -28.19
N ILE A 39 -6.62 8.76 -29.21
CA ILE A 39 -7.91 9.28 -29.69
C ILE A 39 -8.23 8.55 -30.98
N LYS A 40 -9.31 7.76 -30.99
CA LYS A 40 -9.85 7.09 -32.18
C LYS A 40 -10.95 7.94 -32.80
N SER A 41 -11.06 7.91 -34.12
CA SER A 41 -12.09 8.62 -34.86
C SER A 41 -12.80 7.73 -35.89
N ASN A 42 -14.05 8.06 -36.18
CA ASN A 42 -14.76 7.52 -37.33
C ASN A 42 -14.35 8.19 -38.67
N LEU A 43 -13.68 9.34 -38.63
CA LEU A 43 -13.24 10.09 -39.81
C LEU A 43 -11.73 10.22 -39.84
N LYS A 44 -11.16 10.39 -41.04
CA LYS A 44 -9.73 10.69 -41.18
C LYS A 44 -9.39 12.02 -40.54
N LEU A 45 -8.32 12.04 -39.76
CA LEU A 45 -7.86 13.18 -38.97
C LEU A 45 -6.73 13.93 -39.66
N LYS A 46 -6.64 15.23 -39.38
CA LYS A 46 -5.44 16.03 -39.69
C LYS A 46 -4.36 15.77 -38.64
N GLU A 47 -3.12 16.07 -39.01
CA GLU A 47 -2.01 16.10 -38.07
C GLU A 47 -2.29 17.09 -36.92
N LEU A 48 -1.84 16.73 -35.72
CA LEU A 48 -1.99 17.52 -34.53
C LEU A 48 -0.63 17.63 -33.83
N ASN A 49 -0.20 18.85 -33.51
CA ASN A 49 1.14 19.09 -32.98
C ASN A 49 1.39 18.30 -31.69
N GLY A 50 2.50 17.55 -31.67
CA GLY A 50 2.89 16.72 -30.53
C GLY A 50 2.08 15.43 -30.37
N TRP A 51 1.24 15.09 -31.35
CA TRP A 51 0.55 13.80 -31.46
C TRP A 51 1.06 13.03 -32.68
N ASN A 52 1.15 11.71 -32.55
CA ASN A 52 1.45 10.81 -33.64
C ASN A 52 0.15 10.39 -34.34
N LEU A 53 0.03 10.68 -35.63
CA LEU A 53 -1.10 10.28 -36.48
C LEU A 53 -0.81 8.90 -37.08
N SER A 54 -1.75 7.97 -36.99
CA SER A 54 -1.66 6.66 -37.64
C SER A 54 -1.70 6.76 -39.16
N GLU A 55 -1.18 5.74 -39.86
CA GLU A 55 -1.18 5.70 -41.33
C GLU A 55 -2.58 5.76 -41.95
N ASP A 56 -3.56 5.09 -41.32
CA ASP A 56 -4.98 5.14 -41.73
C ASP A 56 -5.66 6.48 -41.40
N LYS A 57 -4.97 7.35 -40.65
CA LYS A 57 -5.42 8.64 -40.12
C LYS A 57 -6.63 8.57 -39.20
N LEU A 58 -6.96 7.40 -38.66
CA LEU A 58 -8.11 7.24 -37.75
C LEU A 58 -7.72 7.33 -36.28
N LYS A 59 -6.43 7.49 -35.96
CA LYS A 59 -5.92 7.55 -34.59
C LYS A 59 -4.86 8.62 -34.40
N LEU A 60 -4.96 9.35 -33.30
CA LEU A 60 -3.90 10.19 -32.76
C LEU A 60 -3.42 9.58 -31.45
N SER A 61 -2.11 9.47 -31.25
CA SER A 61 -1.54 9.01 -29.97
C SER A 61 -0.50 9.99 -29.42
N LYS A 62 -0.43 10.10 -28.08
CA LYS A 62 0.58 10.91 -27.39
C LYS A 62 1.00 10.27 -26.08
N VAL A 63 2.29 10.31 -25.79
CA VAL A 63 2.88 9.85 -24.53
C VAL A 63 2.94 11.01 -23.54
N PHE A 64 2.51 10.76 -22.31
CA PHE A 64 2.58 11.68 -21.19
C PHE A 64 3.43 11.05 -20.08
N SER A 65 4.53 11.71 -19.72
CA SER A 65 5.43 11.27 -18.63
C SER A 65 5.09 11.93 -17.29
N ASN A 66 4.14 12.87 -17.27
CA ASN A 66 3.66 13.57 -16.08
C ASN A 66 2.13 13.69 -16.13
N ASN A 67 1.52 13.91 -14.95
CA ASN A 67 0.11 14.24 -14.84
C ASN A 67 -0.26 15.46 -15.70
N TYR A 68 -1.44 15.43 -16.28
CA TYR A 68 -1.88 16.40 -17.28
C TYR A 68 -3.38 16.65 -17.18
N ASN A 69 -3.78 17.92 -17.33
CA ASN A 69 -5.16 18.33 -17.51
C ASN A 69 -5.22 19.40 -18.59
N GLY A 70 -5.95 19.15 -19.66
CA GLY A 70 -6.10 20.16 -20.70
C GLY A 70 -7.01 19.75 -21.82
N ASN A 71 -7.37 20.74 -22.62
CA ASN A 71 -8.23 20.57 -23.78
C ASN A 71 -7.41 20.30 -25.03
N VAL A 72 -7.94 19.46 -25.91
CA VAL A 72 -7.36 19.10 -27.19
C VAL A 72 -8.42 19.25 -28.26
N LYS A 73 -8.16 20.15 -29.21
CA LYS A 73 -8.98 20.32 -30.41
C LYS A 73 -8.50 19.37 -31.50
N VAL A 74 -9.37 18.44 -31.90
CA VAL A 74 -9.14 17.47 -32.97
C VAL A 74 -9.90 17.92 -34.20
N THR A 75 -9.24 17.87 -35.36
CA THR A 75 -9.82 18.28 -36.65
C THR A 75 -9.74 17.12 -37.63
N SER A 76 -10.85 16.83 -38.31
CA SER A 76 -10.92 15.85 -39.39
C SER A 76 -10.47 16.46 -40.74
N GLU A 77 -10.15 15.62 -41.72
CA GLU A 77 -9.71 16.08 -43.06
C GLU A 77 -10.78 16.93 -43.76
N ASN A 78 -12.06 16.62 -43.56
CA ASN A 78 -13.20 17.40 -44.08
C ASN A 78 -13.49 18.69 -43.28
N GLY A 79 -12.68 19.00 -42.25
CA GLY A 79 -12.73 20.25 -41.51
C GLY A 79 -13.68 20.29 -40.31
N LEU A 80 -14.35 19.18 -39.97
CA LEU A 80 -15.11 19.11 -38.72
C LEU A 80 -14.17 19.09 -37.52
N GLU A 81 -14.49 19.89 -36.50
CA GLU A 81 -13.70 20.03 -35.27
C GLU A 81 -14.46 19.49 -34.05
N LYS A 82 -13.72 18.94 -33.08
CA LYS A 82 -14.25 18.60 -31.77
C LYS A 82 -13.18 18.78 -30.70
N GLU A 83 -13.57 19.33 -29.56
CA GLU A 83 -12.70 19.50 -28.40
C GLU A 83 -12.91 18.37 -27.40
N LEU A 84 -11.82 17.84 -26.84
CA LEU A 84 -11.80 16.80 -25.82
C LEU A 84 -11.01 17.28 -24.60
N VAL A 85 -11.41 16.84 -23.41
CA VAL A 85 -10.62 17.04 -22.18
C VAL A 85 -9.80 15.78 -21.94
N ILE A 86 -8.49 15.95 -21.79
CA ILE A 86 -7.56 14.89 -21.38
C ILE A 86 -7.27 15.07 -19.90
N TRP A 87 -7.49 14.03 -19.10
CA TRP A 87 -7.23 14.04 -17.66
C TRP A 87 -6.38 12.84 -17.26
N ILE A 88 -5.15 13.10 -16.84
CA ILE A 88 -4.16 12.13 -16.37
C ILE A 88 -3.72 12.58 -14.98
N ALA A 89 -4.05 11.78 -13.97
CA ALA A 89 -3.72 12.04 -12.57
C ALA A 89 -3.17 10.80 -11.84
N ASN A 90 -2.77 9.79 -12.61
CA ASN A 90 -2.36 8.48 -12.12
C ASN A 90 -0.86 8.19 -12.38
N ILE A 91 -0.08 9.18 -12.82
CA ILE A 91 1.36 9.03 -12.95
C ILE A 91 2.02 9.50 -11.66
N ASP A 92 2.81 8.60 -11.09
CA ASP A 92 3.63 8.85 -9.91
C ASP A 92 5.02 8.23 -10.12
N LYS A 93 6.05 9.07 -10.14
CA LYS A 93 7.44 8.67 -10.38
C LYS A 93 8.31 8.74 -9.13
N GLU A 94 7.74 9.14 -8.00
CA GLU A 94 8.49 9.35 -6.76
C GLU A 94 8.49 8.04 -5.96
N ALA A 95 9.66 7.64 -5.48
CA ALA A 95 9.77 6.46 -4.64
C ALA A 95 9.36 6.78 -3.18
N PRO A 96 8.80 5.81 -2.45
CA PRO A 96 8.38 6.04 -1.07
C PRO A 96 9.57 6.41 -0.19
N GLN A 97 9.41 7.45 0.62
CA GLN A 97 10.37 7.86 1.64
C GLN A 97 10.14 7.06 2.91
N LEU A 98 11.20 6.41 3.40
CA LEU A 98 11.12 5.46 4.51
C LEU A 98 11.85 5.95 5.76
N GLU A 99 11.27 5.66 6.92
CA GLU A 99 11.89 5.82 8.23
C GLU A 99 11.88 4.48 8.97
N VAL A 100 13.00 4.10 9.60
CA VAL A 100 13.12 2.84 10.34
C VAL A 100 13.25 3.09 11.83
N GLU A 101 12.40 2.44 12.60
CA GLU A 101 12.41 2.48 14.06
C GLU A 101 12.66 1.10 14.63
N TYR A 102 13.45 1.06 15.69
CA TYR A 102 13.74 -0.15 16.47
C TYR A 102 13.16 0.02 17.87
N SER A 103 12.55 -1.00 18.43
CA SER A 103 12.03 -0.97 19.81
C SER A 103 13.13 -0.72 20.85
N THR A 104 14.35 -1.19 20.58
CA THR A 104 15.56 -0.91 21.35
C THR A 104 16.77 -1.04 20.43
N LYS A 105 17.80 -0.23 20.70
CA LYS A 105 19.14 -0.36 20.09
C LYS A 105 20.18 -0.90 21.08
N GLU A 106 19.82 -0.97 22.36
CA GLU A 106 20.66 -1.52 23.43
C GLU A 106 20.60 -3.04 23.46
N GLU A 107 21.61 -3.69 24.02
CA GLU A 107 21.61 -5.14 24.22
C GLU A 107 20.36 -5.62 24.95
N THR A 108 19.79 -6.72 24.47
CA THR A 108 18.54 -7.29 24.99
C THR A 108 18.57 -8.81 24.91
N THR A 109 18.05 -9.48 25.93
CA THR A 109 17.73 -10.91 25.87
C THR A 109 16.34 -11.17 25.29
N GLY A 110 15.55 -10.11 25.09
CA GLY A 110 14.22 -10.15 24.50
C GLY A 110 14.22 -9.95 22.99
N THR A 111 13.03 -9.73 22.44
CA THR A 111 12.84 -9.51 21.01
C THR A 111 13.09 -8.04 20.62
N VAL A 112 13.44 -7.83 19.36
CA VAL A 112 13.51 -6.49 18.75
C VAL A 112 12.38 -6.37 17.74
N ILE A 113 11.56 -5.34 17.89
CA ILE A 113 10.51 -4.99 16.93
C ILE A 113 11.06 -3.91 16.03
N VAL A 114 11.06 -4.16 14.72
CA VAL A 114 11.42 -3.16 13.71
C VAL A 114 10.16 -2.68 13.04
N LYS A 115 10.05 -1.37 12.86
CA LYS A 115 8.99 -0.71 12.09
C LYS A 115 9.61 0.05 10.93
N ILE A 116 9.00 -0.07 9.76
CA ILE A 116 9.29 0.75 8.59
C ILE A 116 8.06 1.64 8.39
N LYS A 117 8.22 2.94 8.51
CA LYS A 117 7.19 3.95 8.21
C LYS A 117 7.44 4.50 6.82
N SER A 118 6.35 4.74 6.09
CA SER A 118 6.36 5.34 4.76
C SER A 118 5.57 6.65 4.76
N ASN A 119 5.98 7.62 3.93
CA ASN A 119 5.21 8.84 3.67
C ASN A 119 3.95 8.58 2.81
N GLU A 120 3.84 7.40 2.22
CA GLU A 120 2.75 7.00 1.33
C GLU A 120 2.37 5.52 1.48
N ILE A 121 1.26 5.13 0.83
CA ILE A 121 0.73 3.77 0.91
C ILE A 121 1.66 2.79 0.20
N ILE A 122 2.09 1.75 0.94
CA ILE A 122 2.98 0.71 0.42
C ILE A 122 2.24 -0.62 0.19
N GLU A 123 2.81 -1.44 -0.68
CA GLU A 123 2.45 -2.84 -0.89
C GLU A 123 2.84 -3.73 0.29
N GLU A 124 2.31 -4.96 0.29
CA GLU A 124 2.68 -5.98 1.26
C GLU A 124 4.16 -6.34 1.11
N ILE A 125 4.85 -6.50 2.24
CA ILE A 125 6.25 -6.92 2.28
C ILE A 125 6.27 -8.32 2.90
N GLU A 126 6.90 -9.27 2.21
CA GLU A 126 6.97 -10.66 2.68
C GLU A 126 7.58 -10.76 4.08
N GLY A 127 6.87 -11.41 5.00
CA GLY A 127 7.31 -11.61 6.38
C GLY A 127 7.14 -10.39 7.29
N TRP A 128 6.49 -9.32 6.82
CA TRP A 128 6.14 -8.14 7.62
C TRP A 128 4.62 -8.02 7.78
N THR A 129 4.19 -7.55 8.93
CA THR A 129 2.79 -7.21 9.19
C THR A 129 2.55 -5.75 8.79
N LEU A 130 1.69 -5.53 7.81
CA LEU A 130 1.30 -4.20 7.34
C LEU A 130 0.14 -3.63 8.17
N SER A 131 0.23 -2.35 8.53
CA SER A 131 -0.85 -1.62 9.21
C SER A 131 -2.08 -1.46 8.30
N SER A 132 -3.25 -1.20 8.91
CA SER A 132 -4.51 -1.04 8.16
C SER A 132 -4.51 0.18 7.23
N ASP A 133 -3.81 1.25 7.60
CA ASP A 133 -3.59 2.43 6.75
C ASP A 133 -2.49 2.22 5.71
N ARG A 134 -1.75 1.10 5.78
CA ARG A 134 -0.67 0.71 4.89
C ARG A 134 0.49 1.71 4.85
N LEU A 135 0.70 2.46 5.93
CA LEU A 135 1.81 3.41 6.09
C LEU A 135 2.93 2.86 6.99
N THR A 136 2.72 1.71 7.63
CA THR A 136 3.71 1.11 8.54
C THR A 136 3.75 -0.40 8.40
N ALA A 137 4.94 -0.94 8.13
CA ALA A 137 5.21 -2.36 8.19
C ALA A 137 5.98 -2.70 9.48
N GLN A 138 5.67 -3.83 10.12
CA GLN A 138 6.34 -4.28 11.34
C GLN A 138 6.82 -5.74 11.24
N LYS A 139 8.02 -6.02 11.77
CA LYS A 139 8.53 -7.39 11.95
C LYS A 139 9.20 -7.56 13.32
N ILE A 140 9.07 -8.76 13.88
CA ILE A 140 9.62 -9.14 15.18
C ILE A 140 10.83 -10.04 14.94
N TYR A 141 11.95 -9.69 15.56
CA TYR A 141 13.20 -10.44 15.50
C TYR A 141 13.47 -11.08 16.86
N ASN A 142 13.68 -12.39 16.86
CA ASN A 142 14.04 -13.18 18.05
C ASN A 142 15.53 -13.54 18.10
N LYS A 143 16.29 -13.15 17.06
CA LYS A 143 17.73 -13.35 16.92
C LYS A 143 18.32 -12.27 16.04
N ASN A 144 19.63 -12.08 16.13
CA ASN A 144 20.35 -11.17 15.25
C ASN A 144 20.21 -11.60 13.79
N GLN A 145 19.91 -10.64 12.93
CA GLN A 145 19.65 -10.85 11.51
C GLN A 145 19.90 -9.57 10.75
N GLU A 146 20.31 -9.72 9.49
CA GLU A 146 20.48 -8.65 8.54
C GLU A 146 19.77 -9.02 7.24
N GLU A 147 18.98 -8.10 6.70
CA GLU A 147 18.24 -8.31 5.45
C GLU A 147 18.10 -6.99 4.65
N ILE A 148 18.04 -7.11 3.33
CA ILE A 148 17.69 -6.00 2.44
C ILE A 148 16.25 -6.20 2.00
N ILE A 149 15.44 -5.17 2.19
CA ILE A 149 14.01 -5.17 1.90
C ILE A 149 13.77 -4.19 0.76
N THR A 150 12.92 -4.60 -0.19
CA THR A 150 12.38 -3.71 -1.21
C THR A 150 10.95 -3.34 -0.82
N VAL A 151 10.70 -2.06 -0.61
CA VAL A 151 9.37 -1.52 -0.31
C VAL A 151 8.85 -0.85 -1.57
N LYS A 152 7.63 -1.21 -1.97
CA LYS A 152 6.97 -0.64 -3.16
C LYS A 152 5.76 0.18 -2.76
N ASP A 153 5.51 1.28 -3.47
CA ASP A 153 4.23 1.97 -3.42
C ASP A 153 3.19 1.32 -4.36
N LEU A 154 2.00 1.92 -4.48
CA LEU A 154 0.94 1.44 -5.38
C LEU A 154 1.19 1.73 -6.87
N ALA A 155 2.09 2.66 -7.19
CA ALA A 155 2.47 2.99 -8.57
C ALA A 155 3.58 2.07 -9.09
N GLY A 156 4.22 1.30 -8.19
CA GLY A 156 5.34 0.41 -8.46
C GLY A 156 6.71 1.06 -8.28
N ASN A 157 6.81 2.26 -7.68
CA ASN A 157 8.11 2.81 -7.31
C ASN A 157 8.69 2.07 -6.12
N GLU A 158 10.02 1.93 -6.09
CA GLU A 158 10.71 1.08 -5.13
C GLU A 158 11.75 1.85 -4.33
N THR A 159 11.79 1.57 -3.02
CA THR A 159 12.89 1.98 -2.13
C THR A 159 13.48 0.74 -1.48
N LYS A 160 14.81 0.58 -1.54
CA LYS A 160 15.54 -0.51 -0.90
C LYS A 160 16.14 -0.04 0.42
N ILE A 161 15.95 -0.82 1.48
CA ILE A 161 16.48 -0.51 2.81
C ILE A 161 17.11 -1.73 3.46
N GLN A 162 18.21 -1.50 4.18
CA GLN A 162 18.90 -2.52 4.96
C GLN A 162 18.38 -2.48 6.40
N ILE A 163 17.88 -3.60 6.88
CA ILE A 163 17.51 -3.80 8.28
C ILE A 163 18.59 -4.65 8.93
N LYS A 164 19.11 -4.18 10.07
CA LYS A 164 20.17 -4.84 10.81
C LYS A 164 19.80 -4.87 12.30
N VAL A 165 19.59 -6.08 12.82
CA VAL A 165 19.37 -6.34 14.24
C VAL A 165 20.58 -7.12 14.75
N GLU A 166 21.34 -6.54 15.66
CA GLU A 166 22.61 -7.10 16.17
C GLU A 166 22.75 -7.06 17.70
N ASN A 167 21.69 -6.65 18.40
CA ASN A 167 21.68 -6.40 19.84
C ASN A 167 20.94 -7.48 20.65
N ILE A 168 20.56 -8.61 20.06
CA ILE A 168 19.93 -9.73 20.78
C ILE A 168 21.04 -10.66 21.30
N VAL A 169 21.12 -10.80 22.62
CA VAL A 169 22.10 -11.64 23.31
C VAL A 169 21.41 -12.86 23.96
N GLU A 170 22.08 -14.00 23.94
CA GLU A 170 21.53 -15.24 24.54
C GLU A 170 21.53 -15.15 26.06
N ASN A 171 20.42 -15.58 26.68
CA ASN A 171 20.34 -15.72 28.13
C ASN A 171 21.02 -17.04 28.56
N LYS A 172 22.25 -16.96 29.07
CA LYS A 172 23.04 -18.15 29.46
C LYS A 172 22.51 -18.89 30.71
N GLN A 173 21.53 -18.34 31.43
CA GLN A 173 21.11 -18.81 32.76
C GLN A 173 20.06 -19.95 32.77
N GLU A 174 19.61 -20.46 31.62
CA GLU A 174 18.59 -21.54 31.59
C GLU A 174 19.18 -22.95 31.36
N SER A 175 20.49 -23.06 31.14
CA SER A 175 21.16 -24.35 30.86
C SER A 175 21.79 -25.04 32.08
N GLU A 176 21.88 -24.36 33.23
CA GLU A 176 22.55 -24.91 34.43
C GLU A 176 21.59 -25.47 35.49
N ASN A 177 20.31 -25.07 35.49
CA ASN A 177 19.33 -25.57 36.47
C ASN A 177 18.77 -26.98 36.18
N LYS A 178 19.27 -27.68 35.16
CA LYS A 178 18.79 -29.03 34.79
C LYS A 178 19.74 -30.18 35.17
N LYS A 179 20.81 -29.89 35.94
CA LYS A 179 21.82 -30.88 36.34
C LYS A 179 21.82 -31.26 37.82
N GLU A 180 21.02 -30.64 38.68
CA GLU A 180 21.01 -30.95 40.12
C GLU A 180 19.84 -31.84 40.60
N ASP A 181 18.84 -32.14 39.77
CA ASP A 181 17.68 -32.96 40.17
C ASP A 181 17.88 -34.50 40.07
N GLU A 182 19.10 -34.98 39.84
CA GLU A 182 19.44 -36.42 39.91
C GLU A 182 20.29 -36.77 41.14
N LYS A 183 19.88 -36.34 42.34
CA LYS A 183 20.24 -37.09 43.56
C LYS A 183 19.31 -36.82 44.73
N GLU A 184 18.50 -37.84 45.01
CA GLU A 184 17.97 -38.29 46.31
C GLU A 184 16.46 -38.53 46.30
N THR A 185 16.10 -39.76 45.94
CA THR A 185 14.88 -40.40 46.41
C THR A 185 15.22 -41.28 47.62
N VAL A 186 14.48 -41.12 48.73
CA VAL A 186 13.67 -42.16 49.42
C VAL A 186 13.45 -41.80 50.91
N GLY A 187 12.16 -41.82 51.33
CA GLY A 187 11.70 -41.99 52.73
C GLY A 187 10.63 -40.99 53.17
N VAL A 188 9.30 -41.27 53.06
CA VAL A 188 8.40 -41.87 54.11
C VAL A 188 8.15 -40.87 55.28
N THR A 189 6.96 -40.42 55.75
CA THR A 189 5.53 -40.84 55.74
C THR A 189 4.62 -39.73 56.33
N GLU A 190 3.32 -39.76 55.95
CA GLU A 190 2.03 -39.46 56.65
C GLU A 190 1.86 -38.38 57.77
N GLY A 191 0.74 -37.63 57.70
CA GLY A 191 -0.07 -37.27 58.91
C GLY A 191 -0.69 -35.85 59.07
N LYS A 192 -1.95 -35.68 58.62
CA LYS A 192 -3.13 -34.91 59.16
C LYS A 192 -3.03 -33.63 60.06
N LYS A 193 -3.80 -32.61 59.63
CA LYS A 193 -4.78 -31.69 60.30
C LYS A 193 -4.45 -30.72 61.48
N GLU A 194 -5.03 -29.50 61.31
CA GLU A 194 -5.80 -28.65 62.25
C GLU A 194 -5.19 -27.34 62.80
N GLU A 195 -6.08 -26.34 62.95
CA GLU A 195 -5.90 -24.91 63.24
C GLU A 195 -5.49 -24.56 64.69
N ALA A 196 -4.84 -23.40 64.88
CA ALA A 196 -5.27 -22.25 65.70
C ALA A 196 -4.17 -21.53 66.53
N ALA A 197 -4.26 -20.19 66.51
CA ALA A 197 -3.85 -19.16 67.50
C ALA A 197 -2.40 -18.59 67.57
N THR A 198 -2.28 -17.30 67.17
CA THR A 198 -1.70 -16.08 67.84
C THR A 198 -0.60 -16.26 68.90
N SER A 199 0.47 -15.46 69.11
CA SER A 199 0.96 -14.12 68.69
C SER A 199 2.40 -14.00 69.28
N THR A 200 3.42 -13.43 68.64
CA THR A 200 3.97 -12.06 68.84
C THR A 200 5.43 -12.00 68.34
N VAL A 201 5.90 -10.78 68.05
CA VAL A 201 7.29 -10.29 67.88
C VAL A 201 7.85 -10.18 66.44
N SER A 202 8.04 -8.93 66.04
CA SER A 202 8.96 -8.41 65.00
C SER A 202 9.86 -7.35 65.72
N PRO A 203 11.06 -6.97 65.21
CA PRO A 203 11.29 -6.72 63.79
C PRO A 203 12.66 -7.10 63.16
N ALA A 204 12.61 -7.05 61.82
CA ALA A 204 13.67 -6.70 60.86
C ALA A 204 14.69 -7.78 60.41
N LYS A 205 14.52 -8.23 59.16
CA LYS A 205 15.56 -8.22 58.10
C LYS A 205 14.93 -8.43 56.71
N SER A 206 15.09 -7.41 55.86
CA SER A 206 15.07 -7.37 54.39
C SER A 206 14.23 -8.42 53.62
N LEU A 207 13.20 -7.94 52.93
CA LEU A 207 12.53 -8.62 51.82
C LEU A 207 13.42 -8.55 50.55
N PRO A 208 13.75 -9.67 49.89
CA PRO A 208 13.98 -9.66 48.46
C PRO A 208 12.64 -9.59 47.72
N TYR A 209 12.71 -8.84 46.63
CA TYR A 209 11.65 -8.26 45.83
C TYR A 209 10.68 -9.30 45.24
N ALA A 210 9.39 -8.99 45.35
CA ALA A 210 8.31 -9.73 44.74
C ALA A 210 8.50 -9.87 43.22
N GLY A 211 8.12 -11.03 42.68
CA GLY A 211 8.18 -11.37 41.26
C GLY A 211 7.74 -10.19 40.38
N LEU A 212 8.68 -9.69 39.58
CA LEU A 212 8.42 -8.65 38.61
C LEU A 212 7.50 -9.26 37.56
N LYS A 213 6.26 -8.81 37.59
CA LYS A 213 5.19 -9.18 36.67
C LYS A 213 5.73 -9.17 35.25
N ILE A 214 5.59 -10.30 34.55
CA ILE A 214 5.64 -10.33 33.10
C ILE A 214 4.58 -9.34 32.65
N SER A 215 5.04 -8.14 32.28
CA SER A 215 4.22 -7.16 31.59
C SER A 215 4.01 -7.73 30.20
N LEU A 216 3.02 -8.62 30.10
CA LEU A 216 2.25 -8.77 28.88
C LEU A 216 1.74 -7.37 28.56
N PHE A 217 2.53 -6.60 27.81
CA PHE A 217 1.99 -5.55 26.99
C PHE A 217 1.15 -6.27 25.93
N MET A 218 -0.07 -6.64 26.35
CA MET A 218 -1.20 -6.81 25.47
C MET A 218 -1.35 -5.47 24.75
N ILE A 219 -0.63 -5.30 23.64
CA ILE A 219 -1.00 -4.23 22.71
C ILE A 219 -2.31 -4.72 22.11
N ALA A 220 -3.39 -4.22 22.71
CA ALA A 220 -4.70 -4.24 22.11
C ALA A 220 -4.56 -3.59 20.73
N ILE A 221 -4.47 -4.41 19.68
CA ILE A 221 -4.71 -3.95 18.32
C ILE A 221 -6.21 -3.68 18.28
N VAL A 222 -6.57 -2.43 18.58
CA VAL A 222 -7.92 -1.93 18.39
C VAL A 222 -8.14 -1.87 16.88
N ILE A 223 -8.67 -2.96 16.32
CA ILE A 223 -9.25 -2.97 14.98
C ILE A 223 -10.58 -2.20 15.08
N ILE A 224 -10.53 -0.88 14.99
CA ILE A 224 -11.74 -0.11 14.65
C ILE A 224 -11.92 -0.23 13.13
N ALA A 225 -12.66 -1.26 12.73
CA ALA A 225 -13.28 -1.29 11.42
C ALA A 225 -14.55 -0.43 11.45
N SER A 226 -14.82 0.25 10.33
CA SER A 226 -16.13 0.83 9.95
C SER A 226 -16.43 2.13 10.70
N VAL A 227 -16.24 3.32 10.14
CA VAL A 227 -17.28 3.99 9.30
C VAL A 227 -16.67 4.92 8.24
N ILE A 228 -15.41 5.35 8.39
CA ILE A 228 -14.79 6.34 7.47
C ILE A 228 -14.48 5.72 6.10
N PHE A 229 -14.09 4.44 6.07
CA PHE A 229 -13.77 3.70 4.84
C PHE A 229 -14.96 3.55 3.88
N TYR A 230 -16.18 3.41 4.39
CA TYR A 230 -17.38 3.25 3.54
C TYR A 230 -17.72 4.53 2.77
N LYS A 231 -17.36 5.72 3.29
CA LYS A 231 -17.58 6.99 2.59
C LYS A 231 -16.52 7.25 1.51
N LYS A 232 -15.25 6.88 1.75
CA LYS A 232 -14.17 7.12 0.77
C LYS A 232 -14.18 6.09 -0.36
N TRP A 233 -14.44 4.80 -0.07
CA TRP A 233 -14.52 3.75 -1.10
C TRP A 233 -15.65 3.97 -2.13
N LYS A 234 -16.81 4.49 -1.70
CA LYS A 234 -17.94 4.80 -2.61
C LYS A 234 -17.65 5.94 -3.59
N MET A 235 -16.67 6.81 -3.30
CA MET A 235 -16.29 7.91 -4.20
C MET A 235 -15.29 7.49 -5.29
N TYR A 236 -14.52 6.42 -5.09
CA TYR A 236 -13.51 5.95 -6.06
C TYR A 236 -14.05 4.93 -7.09
N ASN A 237 -15.20 4.31 -6.83
CA ASN A 237 -15.80 3.29 -7.72
C ASN A 237 -16.98 3.80 -8.55
N LYS A 238 -17.11 5.11 -8.72
CA LYS A 238 -18.17 5.71 -9.54
C LYS A 238 -17.65 6.85 -10.41
N TYR A 239 -16.63 6.60 -11.24
CA TYR A 239 -16.42 7.22 -12.55
C TYR A 239 -15.52 6.28 -13.38
#